data_AF-A0A0N4VQ75-F1
#
_entry.id   AF-A0A0N4VQ75-F1
#
_cell.length_a   1.000
_cell.length_b   1.000
_cell.length_c   1.000
_cell.angle_alpha   90.00
_cell.angle_beta   90.00
_cell.angle_gamma   90.00
#
_symmetry.space_group_name_H-M   'P 1'
#
loop_
_entity.id
_entity.type
_entity.pdbx_description
1 polymer ?
#
loop_
_entity_poly.entity_id
_entity_poly.type
_entity_poly.pdbx_seq_one_letter_code
_entity_poly.pdbx_strand_id
1 'polypeptide(L)'
;MAAGWRRFANRSPYPEITSSADHSSVVYGPKSDRRYRIEWIQGRRNAIEEQQTIEWVAETVGEKAPKDMNEVMEWLQNGIVICRLFEELYPGELIGRINENKSQFHANENITNFLKSAEKSGFLSVDLFELSDLQAKKNISRVLQTLTAIKKRVSCRFFRKPIFLLSLRTFNLSRINFQSLSVSYALSLSLV
;
A
#
# COMPACT_ATOMS: atom_id res chain seq x y z
N MET A 1 -3.63 7.56 -40.87
CA MET A 1 -4.82 7.86 -40.04
C MET A 1 -4.49 8.52 -38.67
N ALA A 2 -3.43 9.34 -38.55
CA ALA A 2 -3.02 9.92 -37.25
C ALA A 2 -3.30 11.44 -37.07
N ALA A 3 -3.99 12.09 -38.01
CA ALA A 3 -4.09 13.55 -38.05
C ALA A 3 -5.17 14.18 -37.13
N GLY A 4 -5.98 13.39 -36.42
CA GLY A 4 -7.18 13.89 -35.72
C GLY A 4 -6.99 14.46 -34.30
N TRP A 5 -5.91 14.09 -33.60
CA TRP A 5 -5.79 14.37 -32.16
C TRP A 5 -5.23 15.76 -31.81
N ARG A 6 -4.52 16.41 -32.73
CA ARG A 6 -3.94 17.76 -32.54
C ARG A 6 -4.98 18.88 -32.35
N ARG A 7 -6.25 18.61 -32.64
CA ARG A 7 -7.34 19.61 -32.52
C ARG A 7 -7.88 19.77 -31.09
N PHE A 8 -7.64 18.80 -30.20
CA PHE A 8 -8.31 18.75 -28.89
C PHE A 8 -7.36 18.85 -27.70
N ALA A 9 -6.14 18.33 -27.83
CA ALA A 9 -5.08 18.49 -26.84
C ALA A 9 -3.83 18.91 -27.62
N ASN A 10 -3.23 20.06 -27.30
CA ASN A 10 -2.02 20.58 -27.97
C ASN A 10 -0.79 19.63 -27.91
N ARG A 11 -0.93 18.40 -27.41
CA ARG A 11 0.05 17.31 -27.44
C ARG A 11 -0.66 15.97 -27.67
N SER A 12 -0.11 15.11 -28.52
CA SER A 12 -0.57 13.72 -28.65
C SER A 12 0.11 12.83 -27.60
N PRO A 13 -0.58 11.82 -27.03
CA PRO A 13 0.05 10.82 -26.17
C PRO A 13 1.06 9.92 -26.93
N TYR A 14 1.02 9.95 -28.26
CA TYR A 14 1.88 9.16 -29.13
C TYR A 14 3.08 9.99 -29.61
N PRO A 15 4.26 9.36 -29.77
CA PRO A 15 5.45 10.03 -30.28
C PRO A 15 5.21 10.55 -31.69
N GLU A 16 5.76 11.73 -31.98
CA GLU A 16 5.69 12.31 -33.31
C GLU A 16 6.50 11.47 -34.31
N ILE A 17 5.97 11.37 -35.53
CA ILE A 17 6.66 10.70 -36.63
C ILE A 17 7.80 11.62 -37.08
N THR A 18 9.04 11.27 -36.75
CA THR A 18 10.23 11.98 -37.24
C THR A 18 10.81 11.24 -38.43
N SER A 19 10.91 11.89 -39.59
CA SER A 19 11.67 11.35 -40.73
C SER A 19 13.16 11.49 -40.47
N SER A 20 13.93 10.42 -40.64
CA SER A 20 15.39 10.51 -40.68
C SER A 20 15.84 11.29 -41.93
N ALA A 21 17.01 11.94 -41.86
CA ALA A 21 17.57 12.72 -42.98
C ALA A 21 17.76 11.89 -44.27
N ASP A 22 17.93 10.57 -44.14
CA ASP A 22 18.15 9.66 -45.26
C ASP A 22 16.86 9.13 -45.91
N HIS A 23 15.67 9.62 -45.54
CA HIS A 23 14.35 9.14 -46.00
C HIS A 23 14.08 7.62 -45.85
N SER A 24 15.01 6.84 -45.30
CA SER A 24 14.90 5.41 -45.13
C SER A 24 14.10 5.09 -43.87
N SER A 25 12.84 4.73 -44.06
CA SER A 25 11.87 4.25 -43.05
C SER A 25 11.36 5.27 -42.04
N VAL A 26 10.03 5.34 -41.99
CA VAL A 26 9.25 6.00 -40.94
C VAL A 26 9.38 5.16 -39.67
N VAL A 27 10.12 5.64 -38.67
CA VAL A 27 10.25 4.96 -37.37
C VAL A 27 9.60 5.84 -36.29
N TYR A 28 8.85 5.22 -35.39
CA TYR A 28 8.29 5.88 -34.20
C TYR A 28 9.42 6.43 -33.32
N GLY A 29 9.73 7.71 -33.48
CA GLY A 29 10.79 8.40 -32.76
C GLY A 29 12.20 7.81 -32.94
N PRO A 30 13.23 8.49 -32.44
CA PRO A 30 14.56 7.93 -32.36
C PRO A 30 14.53 6.66 -31.49
N LYS A 31 14.99 5.53 -32.05
CA LYS A 31 15.15 4.22 -31.34
C LYS A 31 16.02 4.31 -30.07
N SER A 32 16.64 5.48 -29.85
CA SER A 32 17.62 5.86 -28.84
C SER A 32 17.07 5.96 -27.42
N ASP A 33 15.83 6.42 -27.23
CA ASP A 33 15.27 6.58 -25.87
C ASP A 33 14.67 5.27 -25.37
N ARG A 34 15.57 4.35 -25.00
CA ARG A 34 15.25 3.08 -24.33
C ARG A 34 14.47 3.31 -23.02
N ARG A 35 14.61 4.50 -22.43
CA ARG A 35 13.97 4.92 -21.16
C ARG A 35 12.43 4.85 -21.23
N TYR A 36 11.81 5.31 -22.31
CA TYR A 36 10.34 5.26 -22.47
C TYR A 36 9.80 3.83 -22.61
N ARG A 37 10.54 2.95 -23.28
CA ARG A 37 10.13 1.55 -23.44
C ARG A 37 10.28 0.76 -22.14
N ILE A 38 11.28 1.10 -21.33
CA ILE A 38 11.53 0.46 -20.04
C ILE A 38 10.38 0.72 -19.06
N GLU A 39 9.85 1.95 -19.00
CA GLU A 39 8.71 2.28 -18.13
C GLU A 39 7.42 1.54 -18.54
N TRP A 40 7.23 1.29 -19.85
CA TRP A 40 6.11 0.48 -20.36
C TRP A 40 6.30 -1.03 -20.09
N ILE A 41 7.54 -1.53 -20.10
CA ILE A 41 7.89 -2.96 -19.91
C ILE A 41 8.01 -3.34 -18.43
N GLN A 42 8.46 -2.45 -17.55
CA GLN A 42 8.69 -2.76 -16.13
C GLN A 42 7.39 -2.88 -15.30
N GLY A 43 6.23 -2.69 -15.93
CA GLY A 43 4.97 -2.55 -15.23
C GLY A 43 4.95 -1.20 -14.50
N ARG A 44 3.87 -0.44 -14.65
CA ARG A 44 3.73 0.86 -14.00
C ARG A 44 3.79 0.69 -12.49
N ARG A 45 4.96 0.88 -11.88
CA ARG A 45 5.07 1.14 -10.44
C ARG A 45 4.45 2.51 -10.21
N ASN A 46 3.26 2.52 -9.65
CA ASN A 46 2.58 3.77 -9.32
C ASN A 46 3.14 4.26 -7.98
N ALA A 47 4.23 5.03 -8.03
CA ALA A 47 4.88 5.57 -6.83
C ALA A 47 3.90 6.32 -5.91
N ILE A 48 2.88 6.95 -6.51
CA ILE A 48 1.79 7.64 -5.79
C ILE A 48 0.96 6.65 -4.98
N GLU A 49 0.56 5.52 -5.57
CA GLU A 49 -0.25 4.50 -4.87
C GLU A 49 0.56 3.81 -3.77
N GLU A 50 1.84 3.57 -4.02
CA GLU A 50 2.78 3.00 -3.04
C GLU A 50 2.88 3.90 -1.81
N GLN A 51 3.10 5.21 -2.02
CA GLN A 51 3.19 6.18 -0.94
C GLN A 51 1.89 6.30 -0.14
N GLN A 52 0.75 6.36 -0.80
CA GLN A 52 -0.57 6.35 -0.15
C GLN A 52 -0.84 5.06 0.64
N THR A 53 -0.23 3.95 0.22
CA THR A 53 -0.36 2.67 0.93
C THR A 53 0.50 2.67 2.17
N ILE A 54 1.74 3.17 2.09
CA ILE A 54 2.64 3.30 3.25
C ILE A 54 2.04 4.21 4.32
N GLU A 55 1.52 5.38 3.92
CA GLU A 55 0.85 6.31 4.82
C GLU A 55 -0.36 5.65 5.50
N TRP A 56 -1.20 4.95 4.73
CA TRP A 56 -2.33 4.21 5.28
C TRP A 56 -1.92 3.13 6.30
N VAL A 57 -0.87 2.37 6.03
CA VAL A 57 -0.34 1.35 6.98
C VAL A 57 0.12 2.01 8.28
N ALA A 58 0.79 3.15 8.18
CA ALA A 58 1.27 3.90 9.34
C ALA A 58 0.11 4.47 10.16
N GLU A 59 -0.93 4.98 9.50
CA GLU A 59 -2.15 5.47 10.14
C GLU A 59 -2.93 4.36 10.87
N THR A 60 -3.04 3.16 10.28
CA THR A 60 -3.74 2.05 10.94
C THR A 60 -3.00 1.61 12.20
N VAL A 61 -1.69 1.37 12.08
CA VAL A 61 -0.86 0.84 13.19
C VAL A 61 -0.53 1.91 14.24
N GLY A 62 -0.67 3.20 13.90
CA GLY A 62 -0.32 4.32 14.77
C GLY A 62 1.19 4.59 14.91
N GLU A 63 1.99 4.15 13.93
CA GLU A 63 3.44 4.38 13.88
C GLU A 63 3.82 5.49 12.89
N LYS A 64 5.05 6.01 12.95
CA LYS A 64 5.52 7.04 12.01
C LYS A 64 5.88 6.41 10.66
N ALA A 65 5.26 6.89 9.59
CA ALA A 65 5.58 6.47 8.22
C ALA A 65 7.02 6.86 7.83
N PRO A 66 7.86 5.91 7.40
CA PRO A 66 9.14 6.23 6.75
C PRO A 66 8.90 6.85 5.37
N LYS A 67 9.73 7.83 4.99
CA LYS A 67 9.61 8.55 3.70
C LYS A 67 10.47 7.93 2.60
N ASP A 68 11.58 7.29 2.99
CA ASP A 68 12.53 6.71 2.06
C ASP A 68 12.23 5.23 1.81
N MET A 69 12.33 4.79 0.56
CA MET A 69 12.02 3.40 0.18
C MET A 69 12.93 2.37 0.86
N ASN A 70 14.19 2.75 1.15
CA ASN A 70 15.12 1.89 1.88
C ASN A 70 14.69 1.71 3.35
N GLU A 71 14.16 2.76 3.97
CA GLU A 71 13.65 2.71 5.35
C GLU A 71 12.34 1.92 5.43
N VAL A 72 11.45 2.10 4.44
CA VAL A 72 10.20 1.32 4.31
C VAL A 72 10.52 -0.18 4.26
N MET A 73 11.57 -0.56 3.53
CA MET A 73 12.02 -1.94 3.46
C MET A 73 12.43 -2.48 4.83
N GLU A 74 13.23 -1.75 5.60
CA GLU A 74 13.69 -2.19 6.91
C GLU A 74 12.56 -2.23 7.94
N TRP A 75 11.62 -1.29 7.84
CA TRP A 75 10.43 -1.23 8.67
C TRP A 75 9.54 -2.46 8.46
N LEU A 76 9.29 -2.83 7.20
CA LEU A 76 8.49 -4.01 6.85
C LEU A 76 9.22 -5.34 7.09
N GLN A 77 10.56 -5.35 7.03
CA GLN A 77 11.37 -6.56 7.16
C GLN A 77 11.18 -7.29 8.50
N ASN A 78 10.85 -6.57 9.57
CA ASN A 78 10.60 -7.18 10.87
C ASN A 78 9.32 -8.04 10.91
N GLY A 79 8.40 -7.84 9.95
CA GLY A 79 7.11 -8.53 9.89
C GLY A 79 6.10 -8.10 10.98
N ILE A 80 6.55 -7.44 12.04
CA ILE A 80 5.73 -6.99 13.18
C ILE A 80 4.61 -6.04 12.71
N VAL A 81 4.96 -5.04 11.89
CA VAL A 81 4.03 -4.04 11.36
C VAL A 81 2.91 -4.70 10.55
N ILE A 82 3.28 -5.66 9.70
CA ILE A 82 2.34 -6.38 8.84
C ILE A 82 1.37 -7.23 9.68
N CYS A 83 1.88 -7.92 10.70
CA CYS A 83 1.04 -8.68 11.61
C CYS A 83 0.12 -7.79 12.46
N ARG A 84 0.61 -6.66 12.96
CA ARG A 84 -0.20 -5.68 13.72
C ARG A 84 -1.32 -5.12 12.87
N LEU A 85 -1.01 -4.71 11.64
CA LEU A 85 -2.02 -4.26 10.67
C LEU A 85 -3.07 -5.35 10.41
N PHE A 86 -2.66 -6.62 10.28
CA PHE A 86 -3.61 -7.70 10.06
C PHE A 86 -4.53 -7.93 11.27
N GLU A 87 -3.99 -7.87 12.48
CA GLU A 87 -4.76 -8.01 13.73
C GLU A 87 -5.80 -6.90 13.88
N GLU A 88 -5.48 -5.66 13.51
CA GLU A 88 -6.42 -4.54 13.55
C GLU A 88 -7.59 -4.70 12.55
N LEU A 89 -7.30 -5.27 11.39
CA LEU A 89 -8.30 -5.47 10.33
C LEU A 89 -9.16 -6.73 10.57
N TYR A 90 -8.57 -7.76 11.15
CA TYR A 90 -9.13 -9.09 11.35
C TYR A 90 -8.83 -9.60 12.76
N PRO A 91 -9.50 -9.03 13.78
CA PRO A 91 -9.22 -9.39 15.18
C PRO A 91 -9.47 -10.88 15.42
N GLY A 92 -8.45 -11.58 15.91
CA GLY A 92 -8.53 -13.01 16.24
C GLY A 92 -8.39 -14.00 15.07
N GLU A 93 -8.13 -13.54 13.83
CA GLU A 93 -7.81 -14.45 12.72
C GLU A 93 -6.32 -14.78 12.60
N LEU A 94 -5.44 -14.04 13.31
CA LEU A 94 -4.01 -14.30 13.32
C LEU A 94 -3.68 -15.61 14.05
N ILE A 95 -2.97 -16.52 13.37
CA ILE A 95 -2.74 -17.90 13.82
C ILE A 95 -1.69 -17.98 14.95
N GLY A 96 -0.92 -16.92 15.20
CA GLY A 96 0.19 -16.95 16.15
C GLY A 96 0.45 -15.61 16.85
N ARG A 97 1.22 -15.66 17.93
CA ARG A 97 1.64 -14.46 18.67
C ARG A 97 2.69 -13.69 17.88
N ILE A 98 2.59 -12.36 17.91
CA ILE A 98 3.59 -11.47 17.32
C ILE A 98 4.84 -11.45 18.19
N ASN A 99 5.98 -11.80 17.62
CA ASN A 99 7.28 -11.72 18.28
C ASN A 99 7.94 -10.37 17.98
N GLU A 100 8.28 -9.60 19.03
CA GLU A 100 8.85 -8.24 18.88
C GLU A 100 10.38 -8.20 18.82
N ASN A 101 11.03 -9.37 18.98
CA ASN A 101 12.47 -9.49 18.96
C ASN A 101 13.03 -9.29 17.54
N LYS A 102 14.11 -8.51 17.42
CA LYS A 102 14.80 -8.19 16.15
C LYS A 102 15.65 -9.33 15.58
N SER A 103 15.26 -10.59 15.80
CA SER A 103 15.96 -11.76 15.22
C SER A 103 15.36 -12.13 13.87
N GLN A 104 16.21 -12.52 12.92
CA GLN A 104 15.76 -13.00 11.60
C GLN A 104 14.81 -14.20 11.70
N PHE A 105 15.03 -15.09 12.68
CA PHE A 105 14.15 -16.23 12.91
C PHE A 105 12.74 -15.79 13.30
N HIS A 106 12.62 -14.81 14.21
CA HIS A 106 11.33 -14.28 14.64
C HIS A 106 10.63 -13.49 13.54
N ALA A 107 11.38 -12.73 12.72
CA ALA A 107 10.82 -12.05 11.55
C ALA A 107 10.21 -13.06 10.56
N ASN A 108 10.87 -14.20 10.33
CA ASN A 108 10.37 -15.25 9.45
C ASN A 108 9.09 -15.89 9.98
N GLU A 109 9.07 -16.18 11.27
CA GLU A 109 7.90 -16.73 11.93
C GLU A 109 6.70 -15.75 11.84
N ASN A 110 6.92 -14.47 12.12
CA ASN A 110 5.89 -13.44 11.98
C ASN A 110 5.32 -13.40 10.55
N ILE A 111 6.19 -13.33 9.53
CA ILE A 111 5.76 -13.25 8.13
C ILE A 111 5.00 -14.52 7.71
N THR A 112 5.48 -15.71 8.08
CA THR A 112 4.79 -16.97 7.73
C THR A 112 3.44 -17.10 8.43
N ASN A 113 3.32 -16.61 9.67
CA ASN A 113 2.04 -16.55 10.39
C ASN A 113 1.06 -15.60 9.68
N PHE A 114 1.51 -14.43 9.24
CA PHE A 114 0.71 -13.52 8.43
C PHE A 114 0.21 -14.18 7.14
N LEU A 115 1.09 -14.82 6.37
CA LEU A 115 0.71 -15.45 5.09
C LEU A 115 -0.36 -16.52 5.26
N LYS A 116 -0.18 -17.42 6.24
CA LYS A 116 -1.19 -18.46 6.55
C LYS A 116 -2.52 -17.86 7.02
N SER A 117 -2.48 -16.77 7.78
CA SER A 117 -3.69 -16.10 8.27
C SER A 117 -4.42 -15.39 7.13
N ALA A 118 -3.67 -14.76 6.22
CA ALA A 118 -4.22 -14.15 5.02
C ALA A 118 -4.90 -15.17 4.10
N GLU A 119 -4.29 -16.35 3.89
CA GLU A 119 -4.92 -17.45 3.14
C GLU A 119 -6.24 -17.90 3.78
N LYS A 120 -6.28 -18.06 5.12
CA LYS A 120 -7.51 -18.41 5.84
C LYS A 120 -8.61 -17.37 5.71
N SER A 121 -8.27 -16.08 5.68
CA SER A 121 -9.21 -14.97 5.46
C SER A 121 -9.69 -14.88 4.00
N GLY A 122 -9.21 -15.75 3.12
CA GLY A 122 -9.62 -15.88 1.72
C GLY A 122 -8.90 -14.91 0.77
N PHE A 123 -7.66 -14.50 1.06
CA PHE A 123 -6.80 -13.90 0.04
C PHE A 123 -6.25 -14.99 -0.89
N LEU A 124 -6.09 -14.65 -2.16
CA LEU A 124 -5.48 -15.54 -3.15
C LEU A 124 -3.97 -15.57 -2.94
N SER A 125 -3.35 -16.75 -2.99
CA SER A 125 -1.89 -16.90 -2.93
C SER A 125 -1.16 -16.12 -4.04
N VAL A 126 -1.81 -15.95 -5.19
CA VAL A 126 -1.32 -15.14 -6.33
C VAL A 126 -1.26 -13.64 -6.01
N ASP A 127 -1.99 -13.16 -5.02
CA ASP A 127 -1.92 -11.76 -4.59
C ASP A 127 -1.06 -11.58 -3.34
N LEU A 128 -0.58 -12.68 -2.75
CA LEU A 128 0.31 -12.67 -1.59
C LEU A 128 1.78 -12.64 -2.05
N PHE A 129 2.64 -12.16 -1.14
CA PHE A 129 4.09 -12.15 -1.33
C PHE A 129 4.70 -13.36 -0.66
N GLU A 130 5.94 -13.67 -1.00
CA GLU A 130 6.66 -14.78 -0.39
C GLU A 130 7.64 -14.29 0.68
N LEU A 131 7.95 -15.14 1.65
CA LEU A 131 8.95 -14.83 2.70
C LEU A 131 10.30 -14.40 2.09
N SER A 132 10.71 -15.06 1.01
CA SER A 132 11.96 -14.79 0.31
C SER A 132 12.03 -13.38 -0.29
N ASP A 133 10.88 -12.76 -0.60
CA ASP A 133 10.80 -11.42 -1.19
C ASP A 133 11.26 -10.33 -0.21
N LEU A 134 10.84 -10.42 1.06
CA LEU A 134 11.29 -9.49 2.11
C LEU A 134 12.67 -9.83 2.64
N GLN A 135 12.96 -11.11 2.90
CA GLN A 135 14.25 -11.51 3.49
C GLN A 135 15.43 -11.17 2.59
N ALA A 136 15.33 -11.50 1.30
CA ALA A 136 16.40 -11.26 0.34
C ALA A 136 16.33 -9.85 -0.26
N LYS A 137 15.39 -9.01 0.19
CA LYS A 137 15.22 -7.63 -0.27
C LYS A 137 15.01 -7.52 -1.80
N LYS A 138 14.42 -8.55 -2.43
CA LYS A 138 14.35 -8.68 -3.90
C LYS A 138 13.16 -7.95 -4.51
N ASN A 139 11.97 -8.11 -3.92
CA ASN A 139 10.70 -7.73 -4.57
C ASN A 139 9.79 -6.90 -3.66
N ILE A 140 10.18 -5.66 -3.33
CA ILE A 140 9.36 -4.75 -2.50
C ILE A 140 8.00 -4.45 -3.14
N SER A 141 7.98 -4.29 -4.47
CA SER A 141 6.76 -3.97 -5.21
C SER A 141 5.68 -5.03 -5.00
N ARG A 142 6.07 -6.30 -4.84
CA ARG A 142 5.12 -7.38 -4.58
C ARG A 142 4.44 -7.20 -3.24
N VAL A 143 5.22 -6.89 -2.19
CA VAL A 143 4.72 -6.61 -0.83
C VAL A 143 3.79 -5.39 -0.83
N LEU A 144 4.16 -4.31 -1.52
CA LEU A 144 3.31 -3.13 -1.61
C LEU A 144 2.02 -3.41 -2.39
N GLN A 145 2.05 -4.24 -3.43
CA GLN A 145 0.86 -4.69 -4.14
C GLN A 145 -0.09 -5.47 -3.22
N THR A 146 0.44 -6.35 -2.36
CA THR A 146 -0.40 -7.12 -1.43
C THR A 146 -1.06 -6.19 -0.42
N LEU A 147 -0.32 -5.23 0.13
CA LEU A 147 -0.85 -4.23 1.06
C LEU A 147 -1.91 -3.35 0.38
N THR A 148 -1.68 -2.98 -0.88
CA THR A 148 -2.65 -2.24 -1.69
C THR A 148 -3.92 -3.06 -1.92
N ALA A 149 -3.80 -4.38 -2.17
CA ALA A 149 -4.94 -5.27 -2.32
C ALA A 149 -5.74 -5.41 -1.01
N ILE A 150 -5.06 -5.51 0.13
CA ILE A 150 -5.68 -5.49 1.47
C ILE A 150 -6.43 -4.17 1.67
N LYS A 151 -5.77 -3.03 1.43
CA LYS A 151 -6.38 -1.69 1.52
C LYS A 151 -7.66 -1.59 0.69
N LYS A 152 -7.62 -2.03 -0.57
CA LYS A 152 -8.80 -2.08 -1.47
C LYS A 152 -9.91 -2.95 -0.89
N ARG A 153 -9.59 -4.14 -0.38
CA ARG A 153 -10.56 -5.06 0.22
C ARG A 153 -11.23 -4.46 1.46
N VAL A 154 -10.46 -3.79 2.32
CA VAL A 154 -10.96 -3.11 3.52
C VAL A 154 -11.89 -1.96 3.15
N SER A 155 -11.50 -1.13 2.18
CA SER A 155 -12.33 -0.03 1.67
C SER A 155 -13.67 -0.53 1.11
N CYS A 156 -13.66 -1.63 0.35
CA CYS A 156 -14.90 -2.25 -0.16
C CYS A 156 -15.76 -2.88 0.95
N ARG A 157 -15.17 -3.42 2.03
CA ARG A 157 -15.94 -3.93 3.19
C ARG A 157 -16.63 -2.80 3.93
N PHE A 158 -15.98 -1.64 4.07
CA PHE A 158 -16.55 -0.46 4.72
C PHE A 158 -17.77 0.07 3.96
N PHE A 159 -17.71 0.08 2.61
CA PHE A 159 -18.83 0.49 1.75
C PHE A 159 -19.99 -0.51 1.70
N ARG A 160 -19.78 -1.78 2.09
CA ARG A 160 -20.82 -2.82 2.12
C ARG A 160 -21.64 -2.88 3.40
N LYS A 161 -21.41 -2.00 4.38
CA LYS A 161 -22.34 -1.79 5.50
C LYS A 161 -23.03 -0.43 5.40
N PRO A 162 -23.93 -0.21 4.42
CA PRO A 162 -24.98 0.78 4.64
C PRO A 162 -25.86 0.19 5.75
N ILE A 163 -26.02 0.91 6.86
CA ILE A 163 -26.90 0.55 7.99
C ILE A 163 -26.27 -0.47 8.98
N PHE A 164 -25.35 0.00 9.83
CA PHE A 164 -25.18 -0.55 11.17
C PHE A 164 -26.10 0.21 12.14
N LEU A 165 -27.41 0.20 11.86
CA LEU A 165 -28.40 0.57 12.86
C LEU A 165 -28.52 -0.60 13.84
N LEU A 166 -28.26 -0.29 15.12
CA LEU A 166 -28.67 -1.05 16.30
C LEU A 166 -28.03 -2.44 16.50
N SER A 167 -26.75 -2.46 16.89
CA SER A 167 -26.28 -3.46 17.87
C SER A 167 -25.07 -2.92 18.63
N LEU A 168 -25.29 -1.86 19.41
CA LEU A 168 -24.46 -1.58 20.58
C LEU A 168 -24.76 -2.66 21.62
N ARG A 169 -24.02 -3.77 21.58
CA ARG A 169 -23.82 -4.62 22.75
C ARG A 169 -22.35 -5.00 22.85
N THR A 170 -21.72 -4.33 23.81
CA THR A 170 -20.54 -4.75 24.56
C THR A 170 -19.23 -4.89 23.80
N PHE A 171 -18.72 -3.77 23.25
CA PHE A 171 -17.28 -3.55 23.27
C PHE A 171 -16.91 -2.87 24.58
N ASN A 172 -16.23 -3.62 25.42
CA ASN A 172 -15.72 -3.22 26.74
C ASN A 172 -14.78 -2.01 26.58
N LEU A 173 -15.27 -0.82 26.91
CA LEU A 173 -14.54 0.44 26.91
C LEU A 173 -13.83 0.67 28.25
N SER A 174 -12.87 -0.18 28.60
CA SER A 174 -12.02 0.04 29.80
C SER A 174 -10.60 0.49 29.47
N ARG A 175 -10.27 0.77 28.20
CA ARG A 175 -8.89 1.10 27.79
C ARG A 175 -8.68 2.37 26.99
N ILE A 176 -9.70 3.22 26.83
CA ILE A 176 -9.53 4.54 26.21
C ILE A 176 -9.64 5.59 27.29
N ASN A 177 -8.48 6.00 27.80
CA ASN A 177 -8.33 7.06 28.78
C ASN A 177 -8.63 8.40 28.08
N PHE A 178 -9.88 8.84 28.15
CA PHE A 178 -10.42 10.03 27.46
C PHE A 178 -10.18 11.34 28.24
N GLN A 179 -9.13 11.42 29.05
CA GLN A 179 -8.96 12.50 30.02
C GLN A 179 -8.17 13.72 29.50
N SER A 180 -7.71 13.72 28.24
CA SER A 180 -6.88 14.81 27.70
C SER A 180 -7.54 15.68 26.62
N LEU A 181 -8.78 15.42 26.19
CA LEU A 181 -9.42 16.21 25.12
C LEU A 181 -10.55 17.16 25.55
N SER A 182 -10.99 17.15 26.82
CA SER A 182 -12.08 18.02 27.29
C SER A 182 -11.63 19.36 27.89
N VAL A 183 -10.35 19.55 28.21
CA VAL A 183 -9.89 20.77 28.92
C VAL A 183 -9.63 21.95 27.97
N SER A 184 -9.33 21.71 26.69
CA SER A 184 -9.01 22.79 25.75
C SER A 184 -10.23 23.55 25.22
N TYR A 185 -11.41 22.92 25.18
CA TYR A 185 -12.63 23.56 24.64
C TYR A 185 -13.42 24.37 25.68
N ALA A 186 -13.12 24.23 26.97
CA ALA A 186 -13.83 24.95 28.04
C ALA A 186 -13.25 26.34 28.33
N LEU A 187 -11.99 26.63 27.94
CA LEU A 187 -11.33 27.92 28.22
C LEU A 187 -11.55 28.98 27.14
N SER A 188 -12.14 28.65 25.99
CA SER A 188 -12.45 29.61 24.91
C SER A 188 -13.87 30.19 24.99
N LEU A 189 -14.72 29.70 25.89
CA LEU A 189 -16.13 30.14 26.02
C LEU A 189 -16.41 31.04 27.23
N SER A 190 -15.39 31.36 28.03
CA SER A 190 -15.51 32.26 29.20
C SER A 190 -14.85 33.64 29.00
N LEU A 191 -14.48 33.98 27.76
CA LEU A 191 -13.87 35.26 27.37
C LEU A 191 -14.60 35.87 26.15
N VAL A 192 -15.92 36.01 26.27
CA VAL A 192 -16.75 37.01 25.58
C VAL A 192 -17.86 37.43 26.54
#